data_AF-A0A0G1GRZ5-F1
#
_entry.id   AF-A0A0G1GRZ5-F1
#
_cell.length_a   1.000
_cell.length_b   1.000
_cell.length_c   1.000
_cell.angle_alpha   90.00
_cell.angle_beta   90.00
_cell.angle_gamma   90.00
#
_symmetry.space_group_name_H-M   'P 1'
#
loop_
_entity.id
_entity.type
_entity.pdbx_description
1 polymer ?
#
loop_
_entity_poly.entity_id
_entity_poly.type
_entity_poly.pdbx_seq_one_letter_code
_entity_poly.pdbx_strand_id
1 'polypeptide(L)'
;MNIKTFSIHSVRNVFAFFIALGLGYTAYLVNPTTVAPTKVEAADTPLTGYAWSDTIGYISFSCTTCGAENYAVTVDPDTGEFKGHAWSSDIDTAPNPDQGGIGWISFDRAVTGNPPANPYMLTGGAIAKTDTSGNVTGWARALAACTQDASGNLVPAQCAQNSNAGGWDGWIKLSDSTWTNGVKINPSDGKFSGYAWGGAEVLPSGDSDPAGVSVIGWINFQGTAQDSSTYFVQGPPLASLCTSNLDCTGGLFRGLKPNSCLS
;
A
#
# COMPACT_ATOMS: atom_id res chain seq x y z
N MET A 1 -33.91 -53.43 45.59
CA MET A 1 -33.20 -52.81 44.43
C MET A 1 -33.87 -51.47 44.15
N ASN A 2 -33.27 -50.37 44.64
CA ASN A 2 -33.86 -49.02 44.56
C ASN A 2 -33.51 -48.38 43.22
N ILE A 3 -34.45 -48.35 42.28
CA ILE A 3 -34.29 -47.64 41.01
C ILE A 3 -34.52 -46.16 41.30
N LYS A 4 -33.45 -45.36 41.29
CA LYS A 4 -33.55 -43.89 41.37
C LYS A 4 -34.30 -43.40 40.14
N THR A 5 -35.49 -42.85 40.33
CA THR A 5 -36.30 -42.22 39.28
C THR A 5 -35.58 -40.94 38.85
N PHE A 6 -34.81 -41.01 37.75
CA PHE A 6 -34.22 -39.81 37.16
C PHE A 6 -35.35 -38.91 36.67
N SER A 7 -35.38 -37.66 37.14
CA SER A 7 -36.39 -36.68 36.71
C SER A 7 -36.33 -36.53 35.20
N ILE A 8 -37.48 -36.75 34.54
CA ILE A 8 -37.69 -36.64 33.08
C ILE A 8 -37.12 -35.34 32.50
N HIS A 9 -37.10 -34.27 33.28
CA HIS A 9 -36.54 -32.97 32.90
C HIS A 9 -35.02 -33.01 32.72
N SER A 10 -34.31 -33.79 33.56
CA SER A 10 -32.86 -33.94 33.49
C SER A 10 -32.45 -34.75 32.25
N VAL A 11 -33.20 -35.81 31.94
CA VAL A 11 -32.98 -36.63 30.73
C VAL A 11 -33.23 -35.81 29.45
N ARG A 12 -34.30 -35.00 29.44
CA ARG A 12 -34.62 -34.11 28.31
C ARG A 12 -33.51 -33.08 28.02
N ASN A 13 -32.94 -32.47 29.05
CA ASN A 13 -31.89 -31.46 28.87
C ASN A 13 -30.59 -32.08 28.36
N VAL A 14 -30.26 -33.30 28.81
CA VAL A 14 -29.08 -34.04 28.34
C VAL A 14 -29.23 -34.42 26.87
N PHE A 15 -30.39 -34.93 26.45
CA PHE A 15 -30.65 -35.26 25.04
C PHE A 15 -30.63 -34.01 24.13
N ALA A 16 -31.22 -32.90 24.58
CA ALA A 16 -31.19 -31.64 23.83
C ALA A 16 -29.76 -31.13 23.61
N PHE A 17 -28.88 -31.30 24.60
CA PHE A 17 -27.48 -30.89 24.49
C PHE A 17 -26.71 -31.71 23.44
N PHE A 18 -26.88 -33.03 23.42
CA PHE A 18 -26.23 -33.89 22.42
C PHE A 18 -26.75 -33.64 21.00
N ILE A 19 -28.05 -33.33 20.84
CA ILE A 19 -28.62 -32.95 19.55
C ILE A 19 -28.01 -31.63 19.06
N ALA A 20 -27.89 -30.63 19.93
CA ALA A 20 -27.28 -29.35 19.56
C ALA A 20 -25.81 -29.49 19.13
N LEU A 21 -25.03 -30.31 19.85
CA LEU A 21 -23.65 -30.62 19.48
C LEU A 21 -23.56 -31.38 18.15
N GLY A 22 -24.45 -32.35 17.94
CA GLY A 22 -24.52 -33.09 16.67
C GLY A 22 -24.84 -32.17 15.49
N LEU A 23 -25.83 -31.28 15.64
CA LEU A 23 -26.19 -30.30 14.62
C LEU A 23 -25.03 -29.34 14.33
N GLY A 24 -24.37 -28.81 15.36
CA GLY A 24 -23.19 -27.94 15.19
C GLY A 24 -22.04 -28.64 14.47
N TYR A 25 -21.77 -29.91 14.81
CA TYR A 25 -20.72 -30.69 14.15
C TYR A 25 -21.05 -31.00 12.68
N THR A 26 -22.31 -31.33 12.38
CA THR A 26 -22.74 -31.54 10.98
C THR A 26 -22.68 -30.25 10.16
N ALA A 27 -23.02 -29.09 10.75
CA ALA A 27 -22.89 -27.79 10.08
C ALA A 27 -21.43 -27.47 9.75
N TYR A 28 -20.50 -27.78 10.66
CA TYR A 28 -19.05 -27.64 10.43
C TYR A 28 -18.54 -28.52 9.28
N LEU A 29 -19.00 -29.77 9.18
CA LEU A 29 -18.62 -30.68 8.09
C LEU A 29 -19.18 -30.28 6.73
N VAL A 30 -20.37 -29.66 6.68
CA VAL A 30 -21.03 -29.25 5.44
C VAL A 30 -20.51 -27.90 4.95
N ASN A 31 -20.22 -26.96 5.85
CA ASN A 31 -19.66 -25.66 5.48
C ASN A 31 -18.73 -25.09 6.57
N PRO A 32 -17.41 -25.40 6.51
CA PRO A 32 -16.45 -25.00 7.55
C PRO A 32 -16.28 -23.47 7.65
N THR A 33 -16.75 -22.71 6.66
CA THR A 33 -16.65 -21.23 6.65
C THR A 33 -17.66 -20.54 7.57
N THR A 34 -18.70 -21.23 8.03
CA THR A 34 -19.73 -20.64 8.92
C THR A 34 -19.28 -20.49 10.39
N VAL A 35 -18.14 -21.09 10.74
CA VAL A 35 -17.57 -21.10 12.10
C VAL A 35 -16.10 -20.66 12.13
N ALA A 36 -15.52 -20.32 10.98
CA ALA A 36 -14.23 -19.65 10.95
C ALA A 36 -14.41 -18.21 11.45
N PRO A 37 -13.55 -17.68 12.33
CA PRO A 37 -13.52 -16.25 12.60
C PRO A 37 -13.33 -15.53 11.26
N THR A 38 -14.16 -14.52 10.98
CA THR A 38 -13.87 -13.57 9.90
C THR A 38 -12.46 -13.05 10.12
N LYS A 39 -11.57 -13.27 9.16
CA LYS A 39 -10.28 -12.58 9.10
C LYS A 39 -10.62 -11.10 9.10
N VAL A 40 -10.40 -10.42 10.22
CA VAL A 40 -10.32 -8.97 10.23
C VAL A 40 -8.96 -8.69 9.61
N GLU A 41 -8.92 -8.49 8.30
CA GLU A 41 -7.71 -7.93 7.69
C GLU A 41 -7.51 -6.56 8.35
N ALA A 42 -6.34 -6.35 8.95
CA ALA A 42 -5.96 -5.01 9.38
C ALA A 42 -6.06 -4.13 8.14
N ALA A 43 -6.95 -3.14 8.16
CA ALA A 43 -7.09 -2.21 7.05
C ALA A 43 -5.72 -1.58 6.77
N ASP A 44 -5.35 -1.48 5.50
CA ASP A 44 -4.09 -0.88 5.09
C ASP A 44 -3.94 0.49 5.77
N THR A 45 -2.82 0.73 6.44
CA THR A 45 -2.62 1.99 7.17
C THR A 45 -2.12 3.06 6.20
N PRO A 46 -2.79 4.22 6.11
CA PRO A 46 -2.36 5.29 5.21
C PRO A 46 -1.03 5.89 5.66
N LEU A 47 -0.17 6.16 4.67
CA LEU A 47 1.02 6.97 4.84
C LEU A 47 0.61 8.42 5.10
N THR A 48 1.35 9.12 5.95
CA THR A 48 1.09 10.50 6.34
C THR A 48 2.32 11.37 6.07
N GLY A 49 2.12 12.69 6.08
CA GLY A 49 3.19 13.67 5.86
C GLY A 49 3.51 13.89 4.39
N TYR A 50 4.68 14.47 4.14
CA TYR A 50 5.06 15.01 2.83
C TYR A 50 6.49 14.66 2.45
N ALA A 51 6.71 14.43 1.17
CA ALA A 51 8.02 14.49 0.53
C ALA A 51 8.19 15.85 -0.18
N TRP A 52 9.42 16.20 -0.53
CA TRP A 52 9.75 17.46 -1.20
C TRP A 52 10.56 17.24 -2.46
N SER A 53 10.27 18.02 -3.50
CA SER A 53 11.11 18.16 -4.68
C SER A 53 11.34 19.62 -4.99
N ASP A 54 12.57 19.98 -5.36
CA ASP A 54 12.88 21.34 -5.81
C ASP A 54 12.19 21.68 -7.16
N THR A 55 11.70 20.68 -7.89
CA THR A 55 11.05 20.89 -9.19
C THR A 55 9.52 20.84 -9.13
N ILE A 56 8.95 19.99 -8.27
CA ILE A 56 7.48 19.75 -8.21
C ILE A 56 6.85 20.06 -6.85
N GLY A 57 7.61 20.65 -5.94
CA GLY A 57 7.11 21.09 -4.63
C GLY A 57 6.79 19.94 -3.68
N TYR A 58 5.77 20.15 -2.85
CA TYR A 58 5.35 19.18 -1.84
C TYR A 58 4.57 18.03 -2.46
N ILE A 59 4.79 16.82 -1.93
CA ILE A 59 4.07 15.62 -2.30
C ILE A 59 3.39 15.06 -1.05
N SER A 60 2.07 15.17 -0.99
CA SER A 60 1.21 14.68 0.08
C SER A 60 0.87 13.20 -0.12
N PHE A 61 1.12 12.38 0.90
CA PHE A 61 0.87 10.92 0.83
C PHE A 61 -0.50 10.52 1.37
N SER A 62 -1.18 11.39 2.09
CA SER A 62 -2.58 11.24 2.40
C SER A 62 -3.22 12.58 2.62
N CYS A 63 -4.51 12.59 2.39
CA CYS A 63 -5.29 13.75 2.68
C CYS A 63 -5.91 13.66 4.08
N THR A 64 -5.59 14.62 4.93
CA THR A 64 -6.08 14.67 6.31
C THR A 64 -7.28 15.60 6.48
N THR A 65 -7.52 16.54 5.55
CA THR A 65 -8.57 17.57 5.66
C THR A 65 -9.39 17.83 4.38
N CYS A 66 -9.24 17.02 3.33
CA CYS A 66 -10.14 17.07 2.17
C CYS A 66 -11.50 16.51 2.55
N GLY A 67 -12.57 17.12 2.04
CA GLY A 67 -13.93 16.68 2.30
C GLY A 67 -14.25 15.28 1.75
N ALA A 68 -14.82 15.19 0.55
CA ALA A 68 -15.25 13.91 -0.03
C ALA A 68 -14.12 13.14 -0.76
N GLU A 69 -13.04 13.82 -1.14
CA GLU A 69 -11.92 13.30 -1.93
C GLU A 69 -10.84 12.71 -1.02
N ASN A 70 -11.12 11.55 -0.41
CA ASN A 70 -10.11 10.86 0.39
C ASN A 70 -9.11 10.14 -0.51
N TYR A 71 -7.86 10.60 -0.53
CA TYR A 71 -6.74 9.88 -1.12
C TYR A 71 -5.72 9.50 -0.05
N ALA A 72 -5.07 8.37 -0.25
CA ALA A 72 -3.90 7.97 0.51
C ALA A 72 -3.07 6.99 -0.30
N VAL A 73 -1.77 6.99 -0.02
CA VAL A 73 -0.88 5.87 -0.29
C VAL A 73 -0.90 4.98 0.92
N THR A 74 -1.02 3.68 0.72
CA THR A 74 -0.98 2.68 1.80
C THR A 74 0.13 1.67 1.55
N VAL A 75 0.55 0.98 2.61
CA VAL A 75 1.45 -0.16 2.54
C VAL A 75 0.74 -1.35 3.15
N ASP A 76 0.58 -2.41 2.35
CA ASP A 76 0.02 -3.68 2.80
C ASP A 76 0.96 -4.30 3.85
N PRO A 77 0.47 -4.58 5.06
CA PRO A 77 1.32 -5.02 6.15
C PRO A 77 1.82 -6.47 5.98
N ASP A 78 1.16 -7.29 5.17
CA ASP A 78 1.56 -8.68 4.97
C ASP A 78 2.57 -8.81 3.81
N THR A 79 2.41 -7.97 2.78
CA THR A 79 3.18 -8.10 1.53
C THR A 79 4.21 -6.99 1.30
N GLY A 80 4.14 -5.90 2.06
CA GLY A 80 4.95 -4.70 1.85
C GLY A 80 4.61 -3.94 0.57
N GLU A 81 3.50 -4.27 -0.09
CA GLU A 81 3.07 -3.67 -1.35
C GLU A 81 2.47 -2.28 -1.16
N PHE A 82 2.91 -1.32 -1.98
CA PHE A 82 2.35 0.03 -1.99
C PHE A 82 1.16 0.11 -2.94
N LYS A 83 0.12 0.86 -2.54
CA LYS A 83 -1.09 1.13 -3.34
C LYS A 83 -1.59 2.55 -3.12
N GLY A 84 -2.47 3.02 -4.00
CA GLY A 84 -3.16 4.30 -3.89
C GLY A 84 -2.44 5.47 -4.54
N HIS A 85 -2.72 6.67 -4.02
CA HIS A 85 -2.40 7.93 -4.68
C HIS A 85 -1.82 8.97 -3.71
N ALA A 86 -0.81 9.68 -4.19
CA ALA A 86 -0.26 10.89 -3.60
C ALA A 86 -0.62 12.10 -4.46
N TRP A 87 -0.55 13.28 -3.88
CA TRP A 87 -0.85 14.54 -4.56
C TRP A 87 0.33 15.50 -4.47
N SER A 88 0.79 16.01 -5.61
CA SER A 88 1.81 17.05 -5.68
C SER A 88 1.18 18.43 -5.88
N SER A 89 1.54 19.36 -4.99
CA SER A 89 1.11 20.77 -5.04
C SER A 89 2.19 21.72 -4.52
N ASP A 90 2.16 23.00 -4.89
CA ASP A 90 3.15 23.97 -4.39
C ASP A 90 2.98 24.32 -2.89
N ILE A 91 1.84 24.01 -2.23
CA ILE A 91 1.63 24.42 -0.82
C ILE A 91 0.69 23.52 0.02
N ASP A 92 1.03 23.38 1.32
CA ASP A 92 0.38 22.61 2.43
C ASP A 92 -1.04 23.09 2.81
N THR A 93 -1.78 23.78 1.94
CA THR A 93 -3.15 24.21 2.24
C THR A 93 -4.13 23.70 1.21
N ALA A 94 -4.76 22.57 1.52
CA ALA A 94 -5.97 22.17 0.81
C ALA A 94 -7.11 23.18 1.12
N PRO A 95 -7.98 23.54 0.14
CA PRO A 95 -7.96 23.12 -1.25
C PRO A 95 -7.56 24.31 -2.13
N ASN A 96 -6.29 24.39 -2.53
CA ASN A 96 -5.93 25.26 -3.65
C ASN A 96 -5.55 24.41 -4.87
N PRO A 97 -6.53 24.09 -5.75
CA PRO A 97 -6.27 23.30 -6.96
C PRO A 97 -5.42 24.02 -8.01
N ASP A 98 -5.10 25.32 -7.83
CA ASP A 98 -4.59 26.18 -8.91
C ASP A 98 -3.21 26.82 -8.64
N GLN A 99 -2.41 26.32 -7.68
CA GLN A 99 -1.06 26.82 -7.44
C GLN A 99 -0.05 25.66 -7.41
N GLY A 100 0.45 25.36 -8.61
CA GLY A 100 1.57 24.50 -9.00
C GLY A 100 1.67 23.09 -8.38
N GLY A 101 2.77 22.42 -8.69
CA GLY A 101 2.92 20.97 -8.61
C GLY A 101 2.44 20.22 -9.87
N ILE A 102 2.56 18.90 -9.86
CA ILE A 102 2.21 18.02 -11.01
C ILE A 102 0.91 17.24 -10.82
N GLY A 103 0.20 17.48 -9.71
CA GLY A 103 -1.04 16.79 -9.38
C GLY A 103 -0.82 15.32 -8.98
N TRP A 104 -1.63 14.42 -9.52
CA TRP A 104 -1.70 13.03 -9.07
C TRP A 104 -0.42 12.24 -9.34
N ILE A 105 0.04 11.52 -8.32
CA ILE A 105 1.07 10.50 -8.40
C ILE A 105 0.45 9.18 -7.93
N SER A 106 0.61 8.10 -8.70
CA SER A 106 -0.01 6.81 -8.38
C SER A 106 1.01 5.70 -8.12
N PHE A 107 0.65 4.84 -7.18
CA PHE A 107 1.31 3.58 -6.85
C PHE A 107 0.51 2.37 -7.38
N ASP A 108 -0.63 2.60 -8.04
CA ASP A 108 -1.51 1.56 -8.53
C ASP A 108 -1.21 1.20 -9.96
N ARG A 109 -0.73 -0.03 -10.19
CA ARG A 109 -0.45 -0.55 -11.54
C ARG A 109 -1.63 -0.41 -12.50
N ALA A 110 -2.85 -0.63 -12.00
CA ALA A 110 -4.07 -0.51 -12.78
C ALA A 110 -4.27 0.90 -13.37
N VAL A 111 -3.69 1.90 -12.71
CA VAL A 111 -3.62 3.27 -13.16
C VAL A 111 -2.34 3.48 -13.96
N THR A 112 -1.16 3.21 -13.41
CA THR A 112 0.10 3.61 -14.05
C THR A 112 0.48 2.83 -15.31
N GLY A 113 -0.04 1.61 -15.48
CA GLY A 113 0.52 0.62 -16.39
C GLY A 113 1.80 -0.03 -15.82
N ASN A 114 2.60 -0.64 -16.69
CA ASN A 114 3.82 -1.33 -16.29
C ASN A 114 5.02 -0.37 -16.22
N PRO A 115 5.80 -0.38 -15.12
CA PRO A 115 7.06 0.35 -15.01
C PRO A 115 8.09 0.00 -16.09
N PRO A 116 9.11 0.84 -16.30
CA PRO A 116 10.02 0.70 -17.44
C PRO A 116 11.09 -0.38 -17.23
N ALA A 117 11.39 -0.77 -15.97
CA ALA A 117 12.47 -1.70 -15.68
C ALA A 117 12.06 -2.88 -14.77
N ASN A 118 12.84 -3.96 -14.89
CA ASN A 118 12.74 -5.13 -14.01
C ASN A 118 12.99 -4.76 -12.54
N PRO A 119 12.41 -5.53 -11.59
CA PRO A 119 11.48 -6.65 -11.82
C PRO A 119 10.04 -6.21 -12.11
N TYR A 120 9.74 -4.90 -12.07
CA TYR A 120 8.38 -4.39 -12.07
C TYR A 120 7.75 -4.25 -13.47
N MET A 121 8.56 -4.25 -14.54
CA MET A 121 8.08 -4.12 -15.92
C MET A 121 7.18 -5.25 -16.42
N LEU A 122 7.17 -6.40 -15.73
CA LEU A 122 6.30 -7.53 -16.07
C LEU A 122 4.88 -7.31 -15.57
N THR A 123 3.88 -7.91 -16.23
CA THR A 123 2.48 -7.79 -15.83
C THR A 123 2.19 -8.45 -14.47
N GLY A 124 1.47 -7.74 -13.60
CA GLY A 124 0.95 -8.26 -12.33
C GLY A 124 1.71 -7.77 -11.09
N GLY A 125 1.03 -7.83 -9.93
CA GLY A 125 1.56 -7.39 -8.64
C GLY A 125 1.72 -5.87 -8.49
N ALA A 126 2.20 -5.43 -7.33
CA ALA A 126 2.50 -4.02 -7.08
C ALA A 126 3.67 -3.50 -7.95
N ILE A 127 3.74 -2.18 -8.11
CA ILE A 127 4.85 -1.50 -8.79
C ILE A 127 5.90 -0.97 -7.83
N ALA A 128 5.59 -0.94 -6.53
CA ALA A 128 6.50 -0.59 -5.45
C ALA A 128 6.28 -1.50 -4.25
N LYS A 129 7.38 -1.88 -3.58
CA LYS A 129 7.34 -2.72 -2.38
C LYS A 129 8.41 -2.32 -1.37
N THR A 130 8.17 -2.62 -0.10
CA THR A 130 9.20 -2.60 0.93
C THR A 130 9.56 -4.01 1.38
N ASP A 131 10.83 -4.23 1.70
CA ASP A 131 11.29 -5.43 2.38
C ASP A 131 11.27 -5.26 3.91
N THR A 132 11.53 -6.35 4.64
CA THR A 132 11.56 -6.35 6.11
C THR A 132 12.71 -5.53 6.70
N SER A 133 13.73 -5.21 5.89
CA SER A 133 14.83 -4.33 6.27
C SER A 133 14.50 -2.85 6.07
N GLY A 134 13.34 -2.56 5.46
CA GLY A 134 12.87 -1.21 5.20
C GLY A 134 13.39 -0.61 3.89
N ASN A 135 14.01 -1.38 2.99
CA ASN A 135 14.33 -0.86 1.67
C ASN A 135 13.03 -0.75 0.86
N VAL A 136 12.79 0.39 0.21
CA VAL A 136 11.63 0.59 -0.67
C VAL A 136 12.10 0.57 -2.11
N THR A 137 11.61 -0.39 -2.89
CA THR A 137 12.01 -0.60 -4.28
C THR A 137 10.83 -0.45 -5.23
N GLY A 138 11.12 -0.12 -6.48
CA GLY A 138 10.12 0.02 -7.53
C GLY A 138 9.78 1.47 -7.83
N TRP A 139 8.51 1.73 -8.12
CA TRP A 139 8.08 2.87 -8.92
C TRP A 139 6.78 3.49 -8.45
N ALA A 140 6.66 4.79 -8.72
CA ALA A 140 5.40 5.51 -8.81
C ALA A 140 5.32 6.21 -10.17
N ARG A 141 4.15 6.71 -10.56
CA ARG A 141 4.01 7.47 -11.81
C ARG A 141 3.25 8.77 -11.59
N ALA A 142 3.81 9.87 -12.08
CA ALA A 142 3.10 11.13 -12.20
C ALA A 142 2.06 11.07 -13.32
N LEU A 143 0.88 11.64 -13.10
CA LEU A 143 -0.26 11.54 -14.03
C LEU A 143 -0.65 12.89 -14.65
N ALA A 144 0.28 13.86 -14.64
CA ALA A 144 0.01 15.24 -15.06
C ALA A 144 -0.52 15.39 -16.49
N ALA A 145 -0.14 14.47 -17.38
CA ALA A 145 -0.57 14.46 -18.79
C ALA A 145 -1.60 13.37 -19.11
N CYS A 146 -2.28 12.85 -18.09
CA CYS A 146 -3.41 11.94 -18.25
C CYS A 146 -4.69 12.72 -18.49
N THR A 147 -5.44 12.31 -19.51
CA THR A 147 -6.77 12.86 -19.75
C THR A 147 -7.74 12.39 -18.67
N GLN A 148 -8.81 13.14 -18.48
CA GLN A 148 -9.96 12.71 -17.68
C GLN A 148 -11.11 12.28 -18.59
N ASP A 149 -11.93 11.34 -18.13
CA ASP A 149 -13.19 11.00 -18.78
C ASP A 149 -14.23 12.11 -18.59
N ALA A 150 -15.41 11.94 -19.18
CA ALA A 150 -16.49 12.92 -19.05
C ALA A 150 -17.00 13.11 -17.61
N SER A 151 -16.62 12.22 -16.69
CA SER A 151 -16.97 12.29 -15.26
C SER A 151 -15.84 12.89 -14.42
N GLY A 152 -14.72 13.30 -15.04
CA GLY A 152 -13.55 13.85 -14.36
C GLY A 152 -12.58 12.80 -13.82
N ASN A 153 -12.79 11.51 -14.08
CA ASN A 153 -11.86 10.48 -13.61
C ASN A 153 -10.65 10.40 -14.54
N LEU A 154 -9.44 10.27 -13.99
CA LEU A 154 -8.25 10.03 -14.80
C LEU A 154 -8.41 8.77 -15.65
N VAL A 155 -8.03 8.85 -16.93
CA VAL A 155 -8.03 7.75 -17.89
C VAL A 155 -6.58 7.36 -18.18
N PRO A 156 -6.03 6.37 -17.46
CA PRO A 156 -4.58 6.24 -17.42
C PRO A 156 -3.98 5.61 -18.68
N ALA A 157 -4.79 4.85 -19.42
CA ALA A 157 -4.45 4.40 -20.78
C ALA A 157 -4.28 5.55 -21.78
N GLN A 158 -4.72 6.77 -21.42
CA GLN A 158 -4.64 7.98 -22.23
C GLN A 158 -3.64 9.00 -21.65
N CYS A 159 -2.78 8.59 -20.71
CA CYS A 159 -1.61 9.38 -20.32
C CYS A 159 -0.69 9.59 -21.51
N ALA A 160 -0.43 10.86 -21.86
CA ALA A 160 0.43 11.20 -22.99
C ALA A 160 1.87 10.76 -22.71
N GLN A 161 2.32 9.70 -23.36
CA GLN A 161 3.69 9.17 -23.26
C GLN A 161 4.67 9.86 -24.23
N ASN A 162 4.40 11.10 -24.63
CA ASN A 162 5.15 11.78 -25.69
C ASN A 162 5.52 13.22 -25.31
N SER A 163 6.32 13.86 -26.14
CA SER A 163 6.80 15.24 -25.95
C SER A 163 5.69 16.29 -25.78
N ASN A 164 4.44 15.99 -26.14
CA ASN A 164 3.31 16.91 -25.95
C ASN A 164 2.81 16.95 -24.48
N ALA A 165 3.28 16.04 -23.62
CA ALA A 165 3.05 16.06 -22.18
C ALA A 165 3.92 17.08 -21.42
N GLY A 166 4.83 17.77 -22.12
CA GLY A 166 5.75 18.76 -21.52
C GLY A 166 6.77 18.17 -20.54
N GLY A 167 6.83 16.84 -20.38
CA GLY A 167 7.72 16.18 -19.44
C GLY A 167 7.21 16.09 -18.00
N TRP A 168 5.92 16.32 -17.75
CA TRP A 168 5.39 16.29 -16.37
C TRP A 168 4.65 14.98 -16.02
N ASP A 169 4.38 14.12 -17.00
CA ASP A 169 4.06 12.69 -16.81
C ASP A 169 5.36 11.88 -16.88
N GLY A 170 5.49 10.90 -15.99
CA GLY A 170 6.64 10.01 -16.01
C GLY A 170 6.77 9.13 -14.79
N TRP A 171 7.67 8.17 -14.92
CA TRP A 171 8.03 7.24 -13.87
C TRP A 171 8.95 7.89 -12.84
N ILE A 172 8.65 7.65 -11.58
CA ILE A 172 9.42 8.04 -10.40
C ILE A 172 9.99 6.75 -9.81
N LYS A 173 11.31 6.58 -9.84
CA LYS A 173 12.00 5.44 -9.26
C LYS A 173 12.25 5.69 -7.78
N LEU A 174 11.71 4.82 -6.91
CA LEU A 174 11.86 4.93 -5.46
C LEU A 174 13.22 4.40 -5.00
N SER A 175 13.58 3.20 -5.47
CA SER A 175 14.94 2.64 -5.38
C SER A 175 14.99 1.38 -6.22
N ASP A 176 16.20 0.84 -6.36
CA ASP A 176 16.45 -0.58 -6.58
C ASP A 176 17.30 -1.14 -5.43
N SER A 177 17.61 -2.43 -5.49
CA SER A 177 18.42 -3.11 -4.46
C SER A 177 19.89 -2.65 -4.41
N THR A 178 20.35 -1.85 -5.38
CA THR A 178 21.75 -1.40 -5.49
C THR A 178 21.94 0.06 -5.10
N TRP A 179 20.86 0.82 -5.02
CA TRP A 179 20.92 2.25 -4.79
C TRP A 179 20.92 2.59 -3.29
N THR A 180 22.13 2.85 -2.76
CA THR A 180 22.37 3.09 -1.32
C THR A 180 21.51 4.20 -0.69
N ASN A 181 21.22 5.25 -1.47
CA ASN A 181 20.51 6.45 -1.02
C ASN A 181 19.04 6.48 -1.50
N GLY A 182 18.53 5.38 -2.05
CA GLY A 182 17.13 5.27 -2.43
C GLY A 182 16.19 5.31 -1.22
N VAL A 183 14.89 5.30 -1.49
CA VAL A 183 13.85 5.40 -0.45
C VAL A 183 13.94 4.22 0.54
N LYS A 184 13.88 4.56 1.82
CA LYS A 184 13.87 3.61 2.93
C LYS A 184 12.81 3.99 3.94
N ILE A 185 12.21 3.01 4.58
CA ILE A 185 11.34 3.16 5.75
C ILE A 185 12.07 2.59 6.97
N ASN A 186 12.16 3.33 8.06
CA ASN A 186 12.71 2.82 9.30
C ASN A 186 11.74 1.78 9.89
N PRO A 187 12.15 0.51 10.07
CA PRO A 187 11.26 -0.55 10.52
C PRO A 187 10.64 -0.31 11.92
N SER A 188 11.28 0.51 12.75
CA SER A 188 10.89 0.73 14.14
C SER A 188 9.83 1.81 14.34
N ASP A 189 9.83 2.86 13.51
CA ASP A 189 8.94 4.02 13.64
C ASP A 189 8.16 4.38 12.37
N GLY A 190 8.43 3.67 11.26
CA GLY A 190 7.75 3.87 9.99
C GLY A 190 8.15 5.15 9.24
N LYS A 191 9.19 5.86 9.68
CA LYS A 191 9.63 7.09 9.03
C LYS A 191 10.40 6.81 7.75
N PHE A 192 10.06 7.51 6.69
CA PHE A 192 10.73 7.40 5.41
C PHE A 192 11.96 8.31 5.35
N SER A 193 12.94 7.91 4.53
CA SER A 193 14.18 8.63 4.27
C SER A 193 14.71 8.30 2.88
N GLY A 194 15.74 9.02 2.44
CA GLY A 194 16.37 8.79 1.14
C GLY A 194 15.64 9.51 0.00
N TYR A 195 16.01 9.14 -1.22
CA TYR A 195 15.63 9.89 -2.42
C TYR A 195 14.97 9.00 -3.46
N ALA A 196 13.96 9.53 -4.13
CA ALA A 196 13.45 9.01 -5.39
C ALA A 196 13.85 9.95 -6.54
N TRP A 197 13.81 9.43 -7.77
CA TRP A 197 14.15 10.19 -8.98
C TRP A 197 13.11 9.98 -10.07
N GLY A 198 12.55 11.07 -10.60
CA GLY A 198 11.76 11.05 -11.83
C GLY A 198 12.51 11.72 -12.97
N GLY A 199 12.96 10.93 -13.94
CA GLY A 199 13.70 11.45 -15.08
C GLY A 199 13.89 10.42 -16.20
N ALA A 200 14.66 10.79 -17.22
CA ALA A 200 15.06 9.87 -18.29
C ALA A 200 15.75 8.62 -17.73
N GLU A 201 15.16 7.45 -17.97
CA GLU A 201 15.84 6.17 -17.77
C GLU A 201 16.44 5.70 -19.10
N VAL A 202 17.71 5.28 -19.06
CA VAL A 202 18.31 4.51 -20.15
C VAL A 202 17.86 3.07 -19.96
N LEU A 203 16.97 2.60 -20.83
CA LEU A 203 16.50 1.22 -20.76
C LEU A 203 17.67 0.25 -21.01
N PRO A 204 17.61 -1.00 -20.52
CA PRO A 204 18.60 -2.03 -20.86
C PRO A 204 18.76 -2.29 -22.36
N SER A 205 17.79 -1.85 -23.20
CA SER A 205 17.89 -1.90 -24.66
C SER A 205 18.86 -0.87 -25.26
N GLY A 206 19.36 0.09 -24.47
CA GLY A 206 20.18 1.20 -24.95
C GLY A 206 19.38 2.33 -25.60
N ASP A 207 18.05 2.19 -25.68
CA ASP A 207 17.16 3.25 -26.11
C ASP A 207 16.84 4.15 -24.92
N SER A 208 16.93 5.47 -25.10
CA SER A 208 16.30 6.41 -24.18
C SER A 208 14.80 6.13 -24.20
N ASP A 209 14.22 5.83 -23.04
CA ASP A 209 12.78 5.67 -22.90
C ASP A 209 12.06 6.84 -23.61
N PRO A 210 11.10 6.60 -24.53
CA PRO A 210 10.24 7.69 -25.03
C PRO A 210 9.43 8.35 -23.90
N ALA A 211 9.29 7.72 -22.72
CA ALA A 211 8.77 8.33 -21.49
C ALA A 211 9.85 9.08 -20.68
N GLY A 212 11.07 9.18 -21.20
CA GLY A 212 12.26 9.75 -20.56
C GLY A 212 12.41 11.27 -20.67
N VAL A 213 11.33 12.02 -20.87
CA VAL A 213 11.37 13.49 -20.79
C VAL A 213 10.88 14.00 -19.43
N SER A 214 10.71 13.12 -18.43
CA SER A 214 10.16 13.56 -17.15
C SER A 214 11.11 14.54 -16.44
N VAL A 215 10.61 15.73 -16.09
CA VAL A 215 11.40 16.80 -15.44
C VAL A 215 11.19 16.83 -13.93
N ILE A 216 10.60 15.78 -13.36
CA ILE A 216 10.22 15.66 -11.95
C ILE A 216 11.45 15.82 -11.04
N GLY A 217 12.58 15.23 -11.42
CA GLY A 217 13.84 15.35 -10.71
C GLY A 217 13.87 14.61 -9.37
N TRP A 218 14.69 15.13 -8.45
CA TRP A 218 14.92 14.54 -7.13
C TRP A 218 13.72 14.79 -6.21
N ILE A 219 13.33 13.74 -5.49
CA ILE A 219 12.31 13.78 -4.44
C ILE A 219 12.96 13.27 -3.15
N ASN A 220 12.92 14.07 -2.10
CA ASN A 220 13.45 13.74 -0.79
C ASN A 220 12.31 13.40 0.18
N PHE A 221 12.41 12.25 0.86
CA PHE A 221 11.37 11.74 1.75
C PHE A 221 11.49 12.23 3.20
N GLN A 222 12.58 12.93 3.54
CA GLN A 222 12.72 13.63 4.82
C GLN A 222 13.68 14.82 4.72
N GLY A 223 13.43 15.88 5.47
CA GLY A 223 14.36 17.00 5.50
C GLY A 223 13.91 18.14 6.38
N THR A 224 14.55 19.28 6.17
CA THR A 224 14.25 20.54 6.83
C THR A 224 13.82 21.55 5.77
N ALA A 225 12.64 22.13 5.92
CA ALA A 225 12.13 23.18 5.05
C ALA A 225 12.84 24.52 5.33
N GLN A 226 12.62 25.51 4.46
CA GLN A 226 13.27 26.83 4.55
C GLN A 226 12.94 27.58 5.85
N ASP A 227 11.78 27.32 6.43
CA ASP A 227 11.34 27.87 7.72
C ASP A 227 11.88 27.09 8.93
N SER A 228 12.81 26.16 8.71
CA SER A 228 13.39 25.25 9.71
C SER A 228 12.44 24.19 10.27
N SER A 229 11.22 24.07 9.75
CA SER A 229 10.34 22.95 10.08
C SER A 229 10.89 21.66 9.47
N THR A 230 10.65 20.52 10.12
CA THR A 230 11.01 19.21 9.55
C THR A 230 9.82 18.61 8.82
N TYR A 231 10.08 18.02 7.65
CA TYR A 231 9.10 17.25 6.91
C TYR A 231 9.60 15.81 6.76
N PHE A 232 8.66 14.88 6.71
CA PHE A 232 8.91 13.47 6.42
C PHE A 232 7.62 12.77 6.01
N VAL A 233 7.75 11.66 5.30
CA VAL A 233 6.66 10.69 5.11
C VAL A 233 6.72 9.67 6.24
N GLN A 234 5.57 9.24 6.75
CA GLN A 234 5.50 8.24 7.81
C GLN A 234 4.37 7.23 7.58
N GLY A 235 4.71 5.96 7.64
CA GLY A 235 3.77 4.83 7.67
C GLY A 235 3.73 4.14 9.03
N PRO A 236 3.04 2.99 9.13
CA PRO A 236 3.13 2.14 10.31
C PRO A 236 4.56 1.57 10.46
N PRO A 237 5.02 1.29 11.71
CA PRO A 237 6.24 0.52 11.92
C PRO A 237 6.18 -0.84 11.23
N LEU A 238 7.26 -1.22 10.54
CA LEU A 238 7.34 -2.53 9.88
C LEU A 238 7.46 -3.70 10.86
N ALA A 239 7.76 -3.44 12.13
CA ALA A 239 7.65 -4.45 13.19
C ALA A 239 6.22 -5.05 13.31
N SER A 240 5.21 -4.39 12.72
CA SER A 240 3.85 -4.91 12.57
C SER A 240 3.66 -5.89 11.40
N LEU A 241 4.60 -5.96 10.43
CA LEU A 241 4.54 -6.90 9.30
C LEU A 241 4.83 -8.36 9.70
N CYS A 242 5.15 -8.61 10.97
CA CYS A 242 5.61 -9.92 11.47
C CYS A 242 4.95 -10.35 12.79
N THR A 243 3.71 -9.92 13.08
CA THR A 243 2.99 -10.38 14.28
C THR A 243 1.74 -11.19 14.00
N SER A 244 1.64 -11.88 12.87
CA SER A 244 0.66 -12.99 12.73
C SER A 244 1.03 -14.25 13.55
N ASN A 245 2.05 -14.20 14.42
CA ASN A 245 2.44 -15.32 15.28
C ASN A 245 2.39 -15.05 16.81
N LEU A 246 1.78 -13.94 17.27
CA LEU A 246 1.54 -13.74 18.70
C LEU A 246 0.08 -13.39 19.00
N ASP A 247 -0.80 -14.36 18.79
CA ASP A 247 -2.03 -14.48 19.60
C ASP A 247 -2.49 -15.94 19.76
N CYS A 248 -1.52 -16.84 20.02
CA CYS A 248 -1.77 -18.22 20.42
C CYS A 248 -1.14 -18.55 21.78
N THR A 249 -1.20 -17.65 22.76
CA THR A 249 -1.02 -18.03 24.17
C THR A 249 -2.36 -18.52 24.73
N GLY A 250 -2.73 -19.74 24.33
CA GLY A 250 -3.74 -20.54 25.03
C GLY A 250 -4.89 -21.02 24.15
N GLY A 251 -4.67 -22.04 23.33
CA GLY A 251 -5.79 -22.73 22.66
C GLY A 251 -5.40 -23.54 21.44
N LEU A 252 -4.97 -24.77 21.68
CA LEU A 252 -5.01 -25.95 20.81
C LEU A 252 -5.70 -25.80 19.42
N PHE A 253 -4.96 -25.38 18.38
CA PHE A 253 -5.33 -25.64 16.98
C PHE A 253 -4.12 -26.15 16.18
N ARG A 254 -4.13 -27.44 15.86
CA ARG A 254 -3.25 -28.05 14.85
C ARG A 254 -3.87 -27.79 13.47
N GLY A 255 -3.16 -27.16 12.55
CA GLY A 255 -3.51 -27.33 11.12
C GLY A 255 -3.27 -26.21 10.12
N LEU A 256 -2.54 -25.12 10.40
CA LEU A 256 -2.22 -24.13 9.36
C LEU A 256 -0.78 -24.27 8.88
N LYS A 257 -0.61 -24.39 7.56
CA LYS A 257 0.69 -24.44 6.87
C LYS A 257 1.47 -23.15 7.20
N PRO A 258 2.68 -23.23 7.75
CA PRO A 258 3.63 -22.13 7.63
C PRO A 258 4.14 -22.15 6.19
N ASN A 259 4.11 -21.02 5.49
CA ASN A 259 5.05 -20.64 4.41
C ASN A 259 4.48 -19.48 3.60
N SER A 260 4.81 -18.26 4.01
CA SER A 260 5.01 -17.12 3.11
C SER A 260 5.57 -15.91 3.86
N CYS A 261 6.70 -16.09 4.54
CA CYS A 261 7.63 -14.99 4.79
C CYS A 261 8.83 -15.33 3.90
N LEU A 262 8.99 -14.57 2.81
CA LEU A 262 10.02 -14.82 1.80
C LEU A 262 11.41 -14.61 2.41
N SER A 263 12.25 -15.63 2.25
CA SER A 263 13.71 -15.57 2.30
C SER A 263 14.28 -14.93 1.04
#